data_AF-A0A0F9EUR8-F1
#
_entry.id   AF-A0A0F9EUR8-F1
#
_cell.length_a   1.000
_cell.length_b   1.000
_cell.length_c   1.000
_cell.angle_alpha   90.00
_cell.angle_beta   90.00
_cell.angle_gamma   90.00
#
_symmetry.space_group_name_H-M   'P 1'
#
loop_
_entity.id
_entity.type
_entity.pdbx_description
1 polymer ?
#
loop_
_entity_poly.entity_id
_entity_poly.type
_entity_poly.pdbx_seq_one_letter_code
_entity_poly.pdbx_strand_id
1 'polypeptide(L)'
;MGWWSATVMGGDSPMDAEGDLFDIVFKGTEYEDGCDRMDAEDTGELTREDLAAKLLARLPDLNEYVSFGLDTDILKQVLGVMILEYGIPIIDPTREAIELAIQGAKDDEWAEEDEERAAHMEAFILQLNEYDGKPTEVKFEGLFEKLAEKIENGTLGLVNK
;
A
#
# COMPACT_ATOMS: atom_id res chain seq x y z
N MET A 1 2.60 -24.31 5.57
CA MET A 1 1.49 -23.36 5.76
C MET A 1 1.70 -22.63 7.06
N GLY A 2 1.89 -21.31 6.99
CA GLY A 2 2.24 -20.45 8.11
C GLY A 2 3.46 -19.63 7.73
N TRP A 3 3.24 -18.32 7.54
CA TRP A 3 4.14 -17.15 7.34
C TRP A 3 3.55 -16.17 6.30
N TRP A 4 2.56 -16.61 5.50
CA TRP A 4 1.94 -15.84 4.42
C TRP A 4 0.42 -15.77 4.55
N SER A 5 -0.18 -14.61 4.31
CA SER A 5 -1.63 -14.39 4.16
C SER A 5 -1.99 -14.17 2.69
N ALA A 6 -3.28 -14.31 2.36
CA ALA A 6 -3.80 -13.99 1.04
C ALA A 6 -3.83 -12.47 0.75
N THR A 7 -3.77 -11.62 1.80
CA THR A 7 -3.85 -10.16 1.70
C THR A 7 -2.48 -9.48 1.59
N VAL A 8 -2.43 -8.26 1.05
CA VAL A 8 -1.19 -7.47 0.85
C VAL A 8 -0.40 -7.29 2.15
N MET A 9 -1.09 -6.95 3.25
CA MET A 9 -0.45 -6.70 4.56
C MET A 9 -0.45 -7.91 5.49
N GLY A 10 -0.79 -9.10 4.99
CA GLY A 10 -0.87 -10.27 5.85
C GLY A 10 0.39 -11.14 5.73
N GLY A 11 1.10 -11.27 6.85
CA GLY A 11 2.32 -12.07 6.93
C GLY A 11 3.46 -11.30 7.59
N ASP A 12 4.61 -11.94 7.70
CA ASP A 12 5.81 -11.36 8.29
C ASP A 12 6.47 -10.35 7.33
N SER A 13 6.63 -10.76 6.06
CA SER A 13 7.36 -9.95 5.07
C SER A 13 6.74 -8.58 4.74
N PRO A 14 5.41 -8.40 4.70
CA PRO A 14 4.84 -7.06 4.60
C PRO A 14 5.17 -6.16 5.81
N MET A 15 5.25 -6.72 7.02
CA MET A 15 5.63 -5.96 8.22
C MET A 15 7.12 -5.58 8.20
N ASP A 16 7.98 -6.50 7.77
CA ASP A 16 9.41 -6.22 7.58
C ASP A 16 9.61 -5.12 6.52
N ALA A 17 8.90 -5.23 5.39
CA ALA A 17 8.92 -4.24 4.32
C ALA A 17 8.40 -2.86 4.78
N GLU A 18 7.35 -2.82 5.59
CA GLU A 18 6.86 -1.57 6.18
C GLU A 18 7.92 -0.93 7.08
N GLY A 19 8.61 -1.73 7.90
CA GLY A 19 9.75 -1.29 8.71
C GLY A 19 10.87 -0.68 7.86
N ASP A 20 11.31 -1.38 6.81
CA ASP A 20 12.35 -0.91 5.90
C ASP A 20 11.99 0.43 5.22
N LEU A 21 10.72 0.58 4.81
CA LEU A 21 10.24 1.84 4.24
C LEU A 21 10.19 2.95 5.29
N PHE A 22 9.79 2.65 6.54
CA PHE A 22 9.80 3.63 7.61
C PHE A 22 11.20 4.10 7.98
N ASP A 23 12.20 3.23 7.96
CA ASP A 23 13.60 3.62 8.17
C ASP A 23 14.04 4.68 7.14
N ILE A 24 13.58 4.57 5.89
CA ILE A 24 13.83 5.59 4.86
C ILE A 24 13.04 6.87 5.16
N VAL A 25 11.78 6.75 5.54
CA VAL A 25 10.91 7.90 5.87
C VAL A 25 11.50 8.73 7.02
N PHE A 26 12.05 8.08 8.04
CA PHE A 26 12.60 8.70 9.24
C PHE A 26 14.10 8.96 9.19
N LYS A 27 14.79 8.56 8.12
CA LYS A 27 16.22 8.81 7.94
C LYS A 27 16.59 10.28 8.15
N GLY A 28 17.59 10.53 9.00
CA GLY A 28 18.05 11.87 9.35
C GLY A 28 17.12 12.65 10.28
N THR A 29 16.14 12.00 10.90
CA THR A 29 15.25 12.60 11.89
C THR A 29 15.58 12.11 13.30
N GLU A 30 15.03 12.77 14.32
CA GLU A 30 15.18 12.33 15.72
C GLU A 30 14.58 10.93 16.00
N TYR A 31 13.81 10.39 15.05
CA TYR A 31 13.17 9.08 15.12
C TYR A 31 14.02 7.95 14.49
N GLU A 32 15.19 8.26 13.92
CA GLU A 32 16.05 7.31 13.18
C GLU A 32 16.64 6.18 14.08
N ASP A 33 16.94 6.46 15.35
CA ASP A 33 17.56 5.50 16.29
C ASP A 33 16.52 4.81 17.23
N GLY A 34 15.22 5.06 17.05
CA GLY A 34 14.16 4.69 18.00
C GLY A 34 13.22 3.57 17.58
N CYS A 35 13.38 2.98 16.38
CA CYS A 35 12.43 2.02 15.82
C CYS A 35 12.38 0.64 16.51
N ASP A 36 13.30 0.35 17.46
CA ASP A 36 13.31 -0.92 18.21
C ASP A 36 12.05 -1.14 19.08
N ARG A 37 11.29 -0.08 19.33
CA ARG A 37 9.92 -0.07 19.82
C ARG A 37 9.55 1.40 19.99
N MET A 38 8.71 1.92 19.10
CA MET A 38 7.92 3.09 19.45
C MET A 38 6.98 2.68 20.60
N ASP A 39 7.46 2.81 21.85
CA ASP A 39 6.55 2.90 22.98
C ASP A 39 5.69 4.14 22.74
N ALA A 40 4.38 3.92 22.59
CA ALA A 40 3.38 4.93 22.22
C ALA A 40 3.32 6.16 23.15
N GLU A 41 4.14 6.19 24.21
CA GLU A 41 4.20 7.27 25.20
C GLU A 41 5.32 8.29 24.94
N ASP A 42 6.31 8.00 24.09
CA ASP A 42 7.47 8.89 23.84
C ASP A 42 7.55 9.43 22.40
N THR A 43 6.65 8.98 21.51
CA THR A 43 6.34 9.72 20.29
C THR A 43 5.45 10.88 20.70
N GLY A 44 5.98 12.10 20.71
CA GLY A 44 5.10 13.27 20.63
C GLY A 44 4.17 13.02 19.43
N GLU A 45 2.88 12.75 19.69
CA GLU A 45 1.94 12.05 18.82
C GLU A 45 2.14 12.42 17.33
N LEU A 46 2.88 11.59 16.58
CA LEU A 46 3.02 11.79 15.14
C LEU A 46 1.64 11.66 14.54
N THR A 47 1.10 12.75 14.03
CA THR A 47 -0.22 12.74 13.41
C THR A 47 -0.13 12.02 12.07
N ARG A 48 -1.28 11.55 11.57
CA ARG A 48 -1.36 10.98 10.22
C ARG A 48 -0.85 11.99 9.18
N GLU A 49 -1.14 13.27 9.38
CA GLU A 49 -0.68 14.36 8.54
C GLU A 49 0.84 14.54 8.57
N ASP A 50 1.48 14.36 9.73
CA ASP A 50 2.94 14.41 9.85
C ASP A 50 3.61 13.24 9.11
N LEU A 51 3.05 12.03 9.25
CA LEU A 51 3.50 10.86 8.51
C LEU A 51 3.31 11.04 7.01
N ALA A 52 2.15 11.55 6.59
CA ALA A 52 1.88 11.84 5.19
C ALA A 52 2.87 12.86 4.61
N ALA A 53 3.20 13.91 5.36
CA ALA A 53 4.18 14.91 4.93
C ALA A 53 5.60 14.34 4.82
N LYS A 54 6.02 13.49 5.78
CA LYS A 54 7.32 12.83 5.75
C LYS A 54 7.41 11.82 4.59
N LEU A 55 6.37 11.00 4.41
CA LEU A 55 6.29 10.04 3.31
C LEU A 55 6.37 10.77 1.96
N LEU A 56 5.57 11.83 1.78
CA LEU A 56 5.58 12.67 0.58
C LEU A 56 6.97 13.25 0.27
N ALA A 57 7.69 13.73 1.29
CA ALA A 57 9.03 14.29 1.14
C ALA A 57 10.08 13.24 0.73
N ARG A 58 9.81 11.96 1.02
CA ARG A 58 10.71 10.83 0.78
C ARG A 58 10.31 9.95 -0.40
N LEU A 59 9.19 10.23 -1.06
CA LEU A 59 8.74 9.44 -2.21
C LEU A 59 9.80 9.23 -3.30
N PRO A 60 10.64 10.21 -3.68
CA PRO A 60 11.71 9.95 -4.65
C PRO A 60 12.72 8.91 -4.17
N ASP A 61 13.14 8.98 -2.90
CA ASP A 61 14.08 8.03 -2.28
C ASP A 61 13.44 6.63 -2.19
N LEU A 62 12.15 6.58 -1.85
CA LEU A 62 11.37 5.34 -1.76
C LEU A 62 11.17 4.70 -3.13
N ASN A 63 10.80 5.47 -4.16
CA ASN A 63 10.63 5.00 -5.53
C ASN A 63 11.93 4.37 -6.06
N GLU A 64 13.07 5.01 -5.77
CA GLU A 64 14.39 4.46 -6.11
C GLU A 64 14.64 3.15 -5.35
N TYR A 65 14.42 3.13 -4.03
CA TYR A 65 14.64 1.95 -3.21
C TYR A 65 13.82 0.74 -3.66
N VAL A 66 12.51 0.90 -3.84
CA VAL A 66 11.62 -0.21 -4.23
C VAL A 66 11.84 -0.68 -5.67
N SER A 67 12.49 0.12 -6.51
CA SER A 67 12.84 -0.25 -7.88
C SER A 67 14.03 -1.22 -7.96
N PHE A 68 14.88 -1.27 -6.93
CA PHE A 68 16.13 -2.04 -6.94
C PHE A 68 16.34 -2.96 -5.72
N GLY A 69 15.37 -3.05 -4.81
CA GLY A 69 15.42 -3.88 -3.60
C GLY A 69 15.39 -5.40 -3.87
N LEU A 70 15.55 -6.19 -2.80
CA LEU A 70 15.14 -7.61 -2.78
C LEU A 70 13.64 -7.67 -2.50
N ASP A 71 12.93 -8.66 -3.03
CA ASP A 71 11.46 -8.79 -2.89
C ASP A 71 10.70 -7.53 -3.31
N THR A 72 11.09 -6.97 -4.47
CA THR A 72 10.61 -5.67 -4.95
C THR A 72 9.09 -5.57 -5.02
N ASP A 73 8.40 -6.68 -5.23
CA ASP A 73 6.96 -6.68 -5.46
C ASP A 73 6.18 -6.47 -4.16
N ILE A 74 6.63 -7.07 -3.05
CA ILE A 74 6.07 -6.81 -1.72
C ILE A 74 6.36 -5.38 -1.31
N LEU A 75 7.61 -4.90 -1.47
CA LEU A 75 7.97 -3.51 -1.14
C LEU A 75 7.11 -2.49 -1.91
N LYS A 76 6.88 -2.73 -3.21
CA LYS A 76 5.99 -1.91 -4.04
C LYS A 76 4.54 -1.96 -3.52
N GLN A 77 4.03 -3.14 -3.17
CA GLN A 77 2.68 -3.30 -2.65
C GLN A 77 2.50 -2.56 -1.31
N VAL A 78 3.44 -2.70 -0.38
CA VAL A 78 3.42 -2.01 0.93
C VAL A 78 3.49 -0.49 0.73
N LEU A 79 4.34 0.01 -0.17
CA LEU A 79 4.37 1.44 -0.50
C LEU A 79 3.00 1.94 -0.98
N GLY A 80 2.30 1.16 -1.81
CA GLY A 80 0.94 1.45 -2.24
C GLY A 80 -0.06 1.51 -1.08
N VAL A 81 0.03 0.59 -0.12
CA VAL A 81 -0.79 0.60 1.11
C VAL A 81 -0.54 1.88 1.90
N MET A 82 0.72 2.23 2.15
CA MET A 82 1.07 3.46 2.88
C MET A 82 0.50 4.70 2.18
N ILE A 83 0.55 4.76 0.84
CA ILE A 83 -0.03 5.87 0.07
C ILE A 83 -1.54 6.01 0.32
N LEU A 84 -2.27 4.89 0.27
CA LEU A 84 -3.71 4.84 0.51
C LEU A 84 -4.05 5.23 1.95
N GLU A 85 -3.38 4.62 2.94
CA GLU A 85 -3.68 4.81 4.36
C GLU A 85 -3.37 6.21 4.86
N TYR A 86 -2.23 6.78 4.46
CA TYR A 86 -1.81 8.12 4.86
C TYR A 86 -2.44 9.22 4.02
N GLY A 87 -3.07 8.89 2.88
CA GLY A 87 -3.77 9.87 2.06
C GLY A 87 -2.82 10.85 1.38
N ILE A 88 -1.75 10.32 0.78
CA ILE A 88 -0.76 11.12 0.08
C ILE A 88 -1.37 11.81 -1.16
N PRO A 89 -1.27 13.15 -1.30
CA PRO A 89 -1.85 13.87 -2.43
C PRO A 89 -1.20 13.47 -3.76
N ILE A 90 -2.00 13.42 -4.83
CA ILE A 90 -1.55 12.94 -6.15
C ILE A 90 -0.68 13.99 -6.85
N ILE A 91 0.64 13.90 -6.62
CA ILE A 91 1.68 14.61 -7.37
C ILE A 91 2.53 13.61 -8.18
N ASP A 92 3.47 14.09 -9.01
CA ASP A 92 4.24 13.21 -9.92
C ASP A 92 4.97 12.06 -9.19
N PRO A 93 5.71 12.28 -8.07
CA PRO A 93 6.28 11.19 -7.29
C PRO A 93 5.25 10.18 -6.76
N THR A 94 4.05 10.65 -6.40
CA THR A 94 2.96 9.80 -5.92
C THR A 94 2.38 8.95 -7.03
N ARG A 95 2.26 9.49 -8.25
CA ARG A 95 1.81 8.73 -9.43
C ARG A 95 2.79 7.62 -9.77
N GLU A 96 4.08 7.93 -9.77
CA GLU A 96 5.14 6.93 -9.98
C GLU A 96 5.08 5.83 -8.91
N ALA A 97 4.91 6.19 -7.64
CA ALA A 97 4.78 5.22 -6.56
C ALA A 97 3.52 4.35 -6.69
N ILE A 98 2.39 4.92 -7.14
CA ILE A 98 1.17 4.16 -7.45
C ILE A 98 1.40 3.19 -8.62
N GLU A 99 2.08 3.63 -9.68
CA GLU A 99 2.42 2.78 -10.83
C GLU A 99 3.33 1.62 -10.42
N LEU A 100 4.34 1.89 -9.57
CA LEU A 100 5.19 0.87 -8.97
C LEU A 100 4.39 -0.12 -8.13
N ALA A 101 3.49 0.35 -7.27
CA ALA A 101 2.61 -0.50 -6.46
C ALA A 101 1.70 -1.40 -7.32
N ILE A 102 1.11 -0.86 -8.38
CA ILE A 102 0.33 -1.64 -9.35
C ILE A 102 1.19 -2.69 -10.03
N GLN A 103 2.43 -2.35 -10.39
CA GLN A 103 3.36 -3.31 -11.00
C GLN A 103 3.70 -4.43 -10.03
N GLY A 104 4.02 -4.12 -8.76
CA GLY A 104 4.28 -5.13 -7.73
C GLY A 104 3.09 -6.07 -7.48
N ALA A 105 1.86 -5.57 -7.57
CA ALA A 105 0.67 -6.42 -7.46
C ALA A 105 0.45 -7.33 -8.68
N LYS A 106 0.90 -6.92 -9.88
CA LYS A 106 0.81 -7.71 -11.11
C LYS A 106 1.88 -8.78 -11.22
N ASP A 107 3.06 -8.48 -10.69
CA ASP A 107 4.23 -9.37 -10.72
C ASP A 107 4.26 -10.32 -9.51
N ASP A 108 3.21 -10.30 -8.67
CA ASP A 108 3.08 -11.19 -7.51
C ASP A 108 3.01 -12.66 -7.94
N GLU A 109 4.13 -13.36 -7.82
CA GLU A 109 4.27 -14.77 -8.22
C GLU A 109 3.30 -15.70 -7.48
N TRP A 110 2.89 -15.36 -6.26
CA TRP A 110 1.99 -16.20 -5.47
C TRP A 110 0.54 -16.04 -5.89
N ALA A 111 0.15 -14.91 -6.48
CA ALA A 111 -1.14 -14.73 -7.11
C ALA A 111 -1.33 -15.63 -8.35
N GLU A 112 -0.25 -16.16 -8.95
CA GLU A 112 -0.37 -17.12 -10.06
C GLU A 112 -0.89 -18.49 -9.60
N GLU A 113 -0.59 -18.88 -8.36
CA GLU A 113 -0.91 -20.20 -7.80
C GLU A 113 -2.11 -20.18 -6.83
N ASP A 114 -2.47 -19.02 -6.29
CA ASP A 114 -3.54 -18.84 -5.30
C ASP A 114 -4.62 -17.87 -5.80
N GLU A 115 -5.81 -18.42 -6.11
CA GLU A 115 -6.96 -17.65 -6.60
C GLU A 115 -7.47 -16.59 -5.61
N GLU A 116 -7.34 -16.83 -4.31
CA GLU A 116 -7.76 -15.89 -3.26
C GLU A 116 -6.78 -14.70 -3.23
N ARG A 117 -5.47 -14.97 -3.29
CA ARG A 117 -4.45 -13.93 -3.40
C ARG A 117 -4.60 -13.12 -4.69
N ALA A 118 -4.88 -13.78 -5.82
CA ALA A 118 -5.14 -13.10 -7.09
C ALA A 118 -6.30 -12.11 -7.00
N ALA A 119 -7.40 -12.51 -6.36
CA ALA A 119 -8.55 -11.64 -6.15
C ALA A 119 -8.20 -10.42 -5.28
N HIS A 120 -7.34 -10.59 -4.27
CA HIS A 120 -6.84 -9.48 -3.45
C HIS A 120 -5.92 -8.53 -4.21
N MET A 121 -5.03 -9.05 -5.06
CA MET A 121 -4.18 -8.20 -5.91
C MET A 121 -5.02 -7.40 -6.92
N GLU A 122 -6.04 -8.00 -7.52
CA GLU A 122 -6.96 -7.30 -8.41
C GLU A 122 -7.73 -6.19 -7.68
N ALA A 123 -8.27 -6.49 -6.49
CA ALA A 123 -8.98 -5.50 -5.67
C ALA A 123 -8.07 -4.33 -5.27
N PHE A 124 -6.82 -4.62 -4.92
CA PHE A 124 -5.80 -3.63 -4.58
C PHE A 124 -5.44 -2.74 -5.77
N ILE A 125 -5.21 -3.33 -6.95
CA ILE A 125 -4.96 -2.57 -8.20
C ILE A 125 -6.14 -1.64 -8.52
N LEU A 126 -7.39 -2.11 -8.35
CA LEU A 126 -8.57 -1.27 -8.56
C LEU A 126 -8.61 -0.11 -7.56
N GLN A 127 -8.32 -0.36 -6.29
CA GLN A 127 -8.28 0.67 -5.26
C GLN A 127 -7.22 1.74 -5.56
N LEU A 128 -6.03 1.35 -6.01
CA LEU A 128 -4.96 2.27 -6.42
C LEU A 128 -5.36 3.11 -7.65
N ASN A 129 -6.04 2.52 -8.62
CA ASN A 129 -6.53 3.26 -9.79
C ASN A 129 -7.67 4.24 -9.47
N GLU A 130 -8.50 3.93 -8.47
CA GLU A 130 -9.60 4.77 -8.00
C GLU A 130 -9.17 5.81 -6.96
N TYR A 131 -7.91 5.77 -6.51
CA TYR A 131 -7.38 6.63 -5.45
C TYR A 131 -7.46 8.12 -5.82
N ASP A 132 -7.94 8.95 -4.88
CA ASP A 132 -8.23 10.38 -5.10
C ASP A 132 -7.32 11.33 -4.31
N GLY A 133 -6.29 10.80 -3.63
CA GLY A 133 -5.40 11.60 -2.80
C GLY A 133 -5.87 11.80 -1.35
N LYS A 134 -6.88 11.05 -0.88
CA LYS A 134 -7.37 11.09 0.50
C LYS A 134 -7.17 9.76 1.23
N PRO A 135 -7.00 9.78 2.56
CA PRO A 135 -6.86 8.57 3.35
C PRO A 135 -8.01 7.60 3.05
N THR A 136 -7.65 6.40 2.65
CA THR A 136 -8.59 5.33 2.31
C THR A 136 -8.25 4.12 3.17
N GLU A 137 -9.24 3.57 3.85
CA GLU A 137 -9.08 2.29 4.54
C GLU A 137 -8.81 1.22 3.50
N VAL A 138 -7.70 0.50 3.63
CA VAL A 138 -7.38 -0.61 2.73
C VAL A 138 -8.31 -1.76 3.06
N LYS A 139 -9.41 -1.82 2.31
CA LYS A 139 -10.39 -2.90 2.39
C LYS A 139 -10.09 -3.91 1.31
N PHE A 140 -9.76 -5.11 1.73
CA PHE A 140 -9.61 -6.26 0.85
C PHE A 140 -10.97 -6.88 0.51
N GLU A 141 -11.92 -6.04 0.08
CA GLU A 141 -13.20 -6.50 -0.45
C GLU A 141 -12.97 -6.99 -1.89
N GLY A 142 -13.31 -8.24 -2.17
CA GLY A 142 -13.11 -8.86 -3.48
C GLY A 142 -13.90 -8.16 -4.58
N LEU A 143 -13.51 -8.38 -5.83
CA LEU A 143 -14.21 -7.86 -7.03
C LEU A 143 -15.73 -8.13 -6.98
N PHE A 144 -16.12 -9.29 -6.45
CA PHE A 144 -17.52 -9.69 -6.30
C PHE A 144 -18.28 -8.89 -5.25
N GLU A 145 -17.64 -8.47 -4.17
CA GLU A 145 -18.26 -7.65 -3.11
C GLU A 145 -18.47 -6.23 -3.63
N LYS A 146 -17.50 -5.65 -4.33
CA LYS A 146 -17.66 -4.35 -5.01
C LYS A 146 -18.69 -4.39 -6.14
N LEU A 147 -18.78 -5.49 -6.90
CA LEU A 147 -19.82 -5.67 -7.91
C LEU A 147 -21.21 -5.81 -7.26
N ALA A 148 -21.32 -6.59 -6.18
CA ALA A 148 -22.57 -6.72 -5.43
C ALA A 148 -23.01 -5.37 -4.86
N GLU A 149 -22.10 -4.59 -4.28
CA GLU A 149 -22.38 -3.26 -3.74
C GLU A 149 -22.79 -2.27 -4.85
N LYS A 150 -22.12 -2.27 -6.02
CA LYS A 150 -22.51 -1.44 -7.18
C LYS A 150 -23.86 -1.83 -7.77
N ILE A 151 -24.22 -3.13 -7.74
CA ILE A 151 -25.54 -3.65 -8.15
C ILE A 151 -26.61 -3.22 -7.13
N GLU A 152 -26.32 -3.33 -5.84
CA GLU A 152 -27.24 -3.01 -4.74
C GLU A 152 -27.49 -1.50 -4.62
N ASN A 153 -26.48 -0.67 -4.86
CA ASN A 153 -26.57 0.80 -4.87
C ASN A 153 -27.15 1.38 -6.18
N GLY A 154 -27.61 0.54 -7.12
CA GLY A 154 -28.43 0.96 -8.26
C GLY A 154 -27.68 1.65 -9.42
N THR A 155 -26.35 1.60 -9.46
CA THR A 155 -25.54 2.20 -10.53
C THR A 155 -25.39 1.21 -11.70
N LEU A 156 -26.47 0.92 -12.43
CA LEU A 156 -26.44 0.03 -13.61
C LEU A 156 -25.77 0.70 -14.81
N GLY A 157 -24.77 0.03 -15.41
CA GLY A 157 -24.06 0.57 -16.58
C GLY A 157 -23.27 -0.38 -17.47
N LEU A 158 -23.55 -1.69 -17.52
CA LEU A 158 -23.08 -2.56 -18.62
C LEU A 158 -24.25 -3.35 -19.21
N VAL A 159 -25.20 -2.61 -19.79
CA VAL A 159 -26.12 -3.20 -20.78
C VAL A 159 -25.50 -2.90 -22.14
N ASN A 160 -24.89 -3.93 -22.75
CA ASN A 160 -24.54 -3.90 -24.17
C ASN A 160 -25.82 -3.57 -24.97
N LYS A 161 -25.79 -2.46 -25.71
CA LYS A 161 -26.71 -2.16 -26.80
C LYS A 161 -25.90 -1.99 -28.08
#